data_AF-A0A3C0PD88-F1
#
_entry.id   AF-A0A3C0PD88-F1
#
_cell.length_a   1.000
_cell.length_b   1.000
_cell.length_c   1.000
_cell.angle_alpha   90.00
_cell.angle_beta   90.00
_cell.angle_gamma   90.00
#
_symmetry.space_group_name_H-M   'P 1'
#
loop_
_entity.id
_entity.type
_entity.pdbx_description
1 polymer ?
#
loop_
_entity_poly.entity_id
_entity_poly.type
_entity_poly.pdbx_seq_one_letter_code
_entity_poly.pdbx_strand_id
1 'polypeptide(L)'
;MQQYVVKNYFIFMNIESLKKQLLELKKQVDGLGISIPGSIQITYLRCGKKNCRCHQTEDQRHGPYYLWYRRIDGKTTTQSI
;
A
#
# COMPACT_ATOMS: atom_id res chain seq x y z
N MET A 1 50.34 8.22 19.90
CA MET A 1 49.74 8.36 18.57
C MET A 1 48.56 7.42 18.45
N GLN A 2 47.34 7.96 18.57
CA GLN A 2 46.15 7.64 17.76
C GLN A 2 44.95 8.23 18.51
N GLN A 3 44.62 9.46 18.12
CA GLN A 3 43.35 10.11 18.45
C GLN A 3 42.25 9.28 17.77
N TYR A 4 41.40 8.64 18.57
CA TYR A 4 40.22 7.97 18.07
C TYR A 4 39.26 9.00 17.48
N VAL A 5 39.17 8.98 16.15
CA VAL A 5 38.31 9.82 15.32
C VAL A 5 36.85 9.35 15.45
N VAL A 6 36.21 9.64 16.58
CA VAL A 6 34.76 9.38 16.79
C VAL A 6 33.95 10.65 17.03
N LYS A 7 34.56 11.83 16.89
CA LYS A 7 33.92 13.12 17.23
C LYS A 7 33.17 13.82 16.09
N ASN A 8 32.93 13.20 14.93
CA ASN A 8 32.34 13.91 13.77
C ASN A 8 31.02 13.37 13.19
N TYR A 9 30.40 12.31 13.75
CA TYR A 9 29.04 11.90 13.33
C TYR A 9 27.92 12.40 14.25
N PHE A 10 28.25 13.12 15.32
CA PHE A 10 27.30 13.71 16.28
C PHE A 10 26.81 15.10 15.85
N ILE A 11 26.45 15.27 14.57
CA ILE A 11 25.81 16.50 14.09
C ILE A 11 24.31 16.40 14.42
N PHE A 12 23.96 16.95 15.59
CA PHE A 12 22.67 17.52 15.98
C PHE A 12 21.40 17.03 15.25
N MET A 13 21.00 15.78 15.47
CA MET A 13 19.57 15.48 15.59
C MET A 13 19.17 15.78 17.04
N ASN A 14 18.56 16.94 17.26
CA ASN A 14 17.98 17.27 18.55
C ASN A 14 16.81 16.30 18.83
N ILE A 15 16.88 15.55 19.93
CA ILE A 15 15.86 14.57 20.32
C ILE A 15 14.48 15.23 20.41
N GLU A 16 14.41 16.49 20.85
CA GLU A 16 13.15 17.23 20.96
C GLU A 16 12.56 17.59 19.58
N SER A 17 13.40 17.93 18.60
CA SER A 17 12.90 18.16 17.23
C SER A 17 12.44 16.87 16.57
N LEU A 18 13.14 15.76 16.80
CA LEU A 18 12.72 14.44 16.30
C LEU A 18 11.39 13.99 16.90
N LYS A 19 11.19 14.17 18.22
CA LYS A 19 9.91 13.89 18.87
C LYS A 19 8.77 14.73 18.29
N LYS A 20 9.03 16.02 18.02
CA LYS A 20 8.05 16.89 17.36
C LYS A 20 7.70 16.41 15.96
N GLN A 21 8.69 16.03 15.15
CA GLN A 21 8.47 15.48 13.81
C GLN A 21 7.67 14.17 13.85
N LEU A 22 8.00 13.27 14.79
CA LEU A 22 7.28 12.02 14.98
C LEU A 22 5.81 12.27 15.31
N LEU A 23 5.52 13.21 16.22
CA LEU A 23 4.14 13.55 16.58
C LEU A 23 3.37 14.12 15.40
N GLU A 24 4.00 14.98 14.60
CA GLU A 24 3.39 15.56 13.42
C GLU A 24 3.09 14.51 12.34
N LEU A 25 4.04 13.61 12.07
CA LEU A 25 3.84 12.48 11.16
C LEU A 25 2.70 11.58 11.65
N LYS A 26 2.66 11.28 12.96
CA LYS A 26 1.62 10.44 13.52
C LYS A 26 0.23 11.05 13.30
N LYS A 27 0.06 12.35 13.54
CA LYS A 27 -1.21 13.04 13.25
C LYS A 27 -1.60 12.97 11.78
N GLN A 28 -0.64 13.13 10.87
CA GLN A 28 -0.90 13.02 9.43
C GLN A 28 -1.36 11.61 9.06
N VAL A 29 -0.70 10.57 9.59
CA VAL A 29 -1.07 9.17 9.36
C VAL A 29 -2.43 8.84 9.96
N ASP A 30 -2.70 9.29 11.19
CA ASP A 30 -4.00 9.10 11.87
C ASP A 30 -5.14 9.75 11.07
N GLY A 31 -4.86 10.86 10.37
CA GLY A 31 -5.81 11.53 9.49
C GLY A 31 -6.13 10.79 8.18
N LEU A 32 -5.35 9.78 7.78
CA LEU A 32 -5.58 9.01 6.55
C LEU A 32 -6.68 7.94 6.71
N GLY A 33 -7.14 7.69 7.93
CA GLY A 33 -8.16 6.67 8.23
C GLY A 33 -7.60 5.26 8.39
N ILE A 34 -8.49 4.26 8.39
CA ILE A 34 -8.12 2.86 8.63
C ILE A 34 -7.36 2.32 7.42
N SER A 35 -6.11 1.89 7.64
CA SER A 35 -5.36 1.16 6.63
C SER A 35 -5.83 -0.30 6.55
N ILE A 36 -6.12 -0.76 5.34
CA ILE A 36 -6.44 -2.15 5.06
C ILE A 36 -5.21 -2.86 4.46
N PRO A 37 -4.78 -4.01 5.02
CA PRO A 37 -3.61 -4.71 4.50
C PRO A 37 -3.94 -5.33 3.14
N GLY A 38 -3.02 -5.22 2.19
CA GLY A 38 -3.15 -5.81 0.86
C GLY A 38 -2.97 -4.80 -0.26
N SER A 39 -3.31 -5.22 -1.47
CA SER A 39 -3.28 -4.38 -2.68
C SER A 39 -4.63 -4.41 -3.38
N ILE A 40 -4.99 -3.29 -3.99
CA ILE A 40 -6.18 -3.18 -4.84
C ILE A 40 -5.72 -3.15 -6.29
N GLN A 41 -6.30 -3.98 -7.13
CA GLN A 41 -6.06 -4.01 -8.56
C GLN A 41 -7.36 -3.77 -9.32
N ILE A 42 -7.27 -3.01 -10.42
CA ILE A 42 -8.36 -2.85 -11.38
C ILE A 42 -8.25 -3.96 -12.43
N THR A 43 -9.33 -4.67 -12.68
CA THR A 43 -9.38 -5.70 -13.72
C THR A 43 -10.65 -5.66 -14.55
N TYR A 44 -10.58 -6.22 -15.75
CA TYR A 44 -11.71 -6.42 -16.63
C TYR A 44 -11.84 -7.91 -16.96
N LEU A 45 -13.01 -8.48 -16.70
CA LEU A 45 -13.26 -9.92 -16.72
C LEU A 45 -14.30 -10.31 -17.78
N ARG A 46 -14.24 -11.58 -18.18
CA ARG A 46 -15.28 -12.22 -18.99
C ARG A 46 -16.36 -12.78 -18.08
N CYS A 47 -17.62 -12.70 -18.49
CA CYS A 47 -18.72 -13.35 -17.77
C CYS A 47 -18.86 -14.83 -18.18
N GLY A 48 -19.77 -15.57 -17.53
CA GLY A 48 -20.05 -16.98 -17.86
C GLY A 48 -21.04 -17.19 -19.01
N LYS A 49 -21.62 -16.13 -19.59
CA LYS A 49 -22.61 -16.27 -20.66
C LYS A 49 -21.92 -16.50 -22.00
N LYS A 50 -22.12 -17.70 -22.57
CA LYS A 50 -21.48 -18.16 -23.83
C LYS A 50 -21.52 -17.14 -24.97
N ASN A 51 -22.62 -16.41 -25.13
CA ASN A 51 -22.83 -15.47 -26.24
C ASN A 51 -22.64 -14.00 -25.84
N CYS A 52 -21.95 -13.71 -24.73
CA CYS A 52 -21.72 -12.32 -24.32
C CYS A 52 -20.64 -11.65 -25.17
N ARG A 53 -20.85 -10.36 -25.47
CA ARG A 53 -19.89 -9.53 -26.22
C ARG A 53 -18.52 -9.42 -25.54
N CYS A 54 -18.45 -9.59 -24.22
CA CYS A 54 -17.19 -9.56 -23.46
C CYS A 54 -16.16 -10.62 -23.86
N HIS A 55 -16.58 -11.64 -24.62
CA HIS A 55 -15.67 -12.66 -25.13
C HIS A 55 -14.98 -12.26 -26.44
N GLN A 56 -15.48 -11.23 -27.14
CA GLN A 56 -15.01 -10.86 -28.48
C GLN A 56 -13.65 -10.15 -28.43
N THR A 57 -13.51 -9.12 -27.60
CA THR A 57 -12.31 -8.28 -27.54
C THR A 57 -12.06 -7.78 -26.11
N GLU A 58 -10.83 -7.33 -25.84
CA GLU A 58 -10.40 -6.85 -24.52
C GLU A 58 -11.22 -5.65 -24.03
N ASP A 59 -11.50 -4.71 -24.93
CA ASP A 59 -12.26 -3.47 -24.67
C ASP A 59 -13.74 -3.73 -24.32
N GLN A 60 -14.25 -4.93 -24.62
CA GLN A 60 -15.63 -5.32 -24.33
C GLN A 60 -15.75 -6.08 -23.00
N ARG A 61 -14.64 -6.30 -22.29
CA ARG A 61 -14.66 -7.01 -21.00
C ARG A 61 -15.40 -6.20 -19.94
N HIS A 62 -16.05 -6.91 -19.02
CA HIS A 62 -16.77 -6.27 -17.92
C HIS A 62 -15.80 -5.71 -16.90
N GLY A 63 -16.06 -4.51 -16.43
CA GLY A 63 -15.27 -3.86 -15.39
C GLY A 63 -15.47 -2.34 -15.40
N PRO A 64 -14.64 -1.61 -14.65
CA PRO A 64 -13.57 -2.13 -13.81
C PRO A 64 -14.10 -2.88 -12.58
N TYR A 65 -13.49 -4.02 -12.27
CA TYR A 65 -13.63 -4.66 -10.96
C TYR A 65 -12.43 -4.27 -10.10
N TYR A 66 -12.70 -3.82 -8.87
CA TYR A 66 -11.68 -3.56 -7.86
C TYR A 66 -11.48 -4.84 -7.05
N LEU A 67 -10.34 -5.49 -7.25
CA LEU A 67 -9.97 -6.70 -6.55
C LEU A 67 -8.98 -6.37 -5.44
N TRP A 68 -9.37 -6.64 -4.21
CA TRP A 68 -8.54 -6.53 -3.04
C TRP A 68 -7.86 -7.87 -2.75
N TYR A 69 -6.54 -7.91 -2.91
CA TYR A 69 -5.69 -9.05 -2.58
C TYR A 69 -5.07 -8.85 -1.20
N ARG A 70 -5.27 -9.81 -0.30
CA ARG A 70 -4.67 -9.80 1.04
C ARG A 70 -4.27 -11.18 1.50
N ARG A 71 -3.38 -11.28 2.48
CA ARG A 71 -2.98 -12.56 3.07
C ARG A 71 -3.74 -12.78 4.39
N ILE A 72 -4.38 -13.94 4.52
CA ILE A 72 -5.01 -14.43 5.73
C ILE A 72 -4.42 -15.82 6.00
N ASP A 73 -3.90 -16.06 7.20
CA ASP A 73 -3.30 -17.34 7.60
C ASP A 73 -2.25 -17.88 6.60
N GLY A 74 -1.40 -16.99 6.09
CA GLY A 74 -0.35 -17.34 5.13
C GLY A 74 -0.83 -17.61 3.69
N LYS A 75 -2.13 -17.45 3.40
CA LYS A 75 -2.72 -17.65 2.06
C LYS A 75 -3.23 -16.36 1.47
N THR A 76 -2.98 -16.17 0.17
CA THR A 76 -3.53 -15.03 -0.58
C THR A 76 -5.01 -15.25 -0.84
N THR A 77 -5.83 -14.31 -0.40
CA THR A 77 -7.28 -14.23 -0.62
C THR A 77 -7.58 -13.02 -1.49
N THR A 78 -8.56 -13.16 -2.39
CA THR A 78 -9.02 -12.08 -3.26
C THR A 78 -10.49 -11.81 -2.98
N GLN A 79 -10.85 -10.54 -2.82
CA GLN A 79 -12.22 -10.10 -2.61
C GLN A 79 -12.55 -8.97 -3.58
N SER A 80 -13.75 -8.98 -4.17
CA SER A 80 -14.25 -7.80 -4.89
C SER A 80 -14.75 -6.79 -3.87
N ILE A 81 -14.30 -5.54 -4.02
CA ILE A 81 -14.73 -4.40 -3.21
C ILE A 81 -15.51 -3.39 -4.06
#